data_AF-A0A959D3I0-F1
#
_entry.id   AF-A0A959D3I0-F1
#
_cell.length_a   1.000
_cell.length_b   1.000
_cell.length_c   1.000
_cell.angle_alpha   90.00
_cell.angle_beta   90.00
_cell.angle_gamma   90.00
#
_symmetry.space_group_name_H-M   'P 1'
#
loop_
_entity.id
_entity.type
_entity.pdbx_description
1 polymer ?
#
loop_
_entity_poly.entity_id
_entity_poly.type
_entity_poly.pdbx_seq_one_letter_code
_entity_poly.pdbx_strand_id
1 'polypeptide(L)'
;LVGATFYAFEIPNYFNWIEKKVAEGKGLKASLCKTALAMLYFNPVWIARHLFFIELFSGRVEDISWGLMRAALFSFLANIPISLLGNYFIQNVIRLRWRFLASAVFSALMAIYYAVSRVLF
;
A
#
# COMPACT_ATOMS: atom_id res chain seq x y z
N LEU A 1 3.32 -16.17 4.96
CA LEU A 1 2.02 -16.32 5.65
C LEU A 1 1.87 -15.35 6.82
N VAL A 2 2.81 -15.28 7.78
CA VAL A 2 2.69 -14.41 8.98
C VAL A 2 2.54 -12.91 8.64
N GLY A 3 3.36 -12.36 7.74
CA GLY A 3 3.24 -10.95 7.31
C GLY A 3 1.90 -10.62 6.65
N ALA A 4 1.30 -11.57 5.91
CA ALA A 4 0.00 -11.39 5.27
C ALA A 4 -1.15 -11.39 6.29
N THR A 5 -1.02 -12.14 7.39
CA THR A 5 -2.01 -12.16 8.47
C THR A 5 -2.12 -10.82 9.18
N PHE A 6 -0.99 -10.13 9.42
CA PHE A 6 -1.00 -8.78 10.00
C PHE A 6 -1.74 -7.79 9.10
N TYR A 7 -1.45 -7.80 7.80
CA TYR A 7 -2.11 -6.90 6.84
C TYR A 7 -3.60 -7.18 6.66
N ALA A 8 -4.01 -8.45 6.72
CA ALA A 8 -5.41 -8.86 6.62
C ALA A 8 -6.28 -8.33 7.77
N PHE A 9 -5.69 -8.01 8.93
CA PHE A 9 -6.38 -7.35 10.02
C PHE A 9 -6.26 -5.82 9.96
N GLU A 10 -5.05 -5.31 9.72
CA GLU A 10 -4.77 -3.87 9.79
C GLU A 10 -5.46 -3.06 8.68
N ILE A 11 -5.35 -3.52 7.42
CA ILE A 11 -5.80 -2.76 6.25
C ILE A 11 -7.33 -2.61 6.20
N PRO A 12 -8.15 -3.67 6.40
CA PRO A 12 -9.61 -3.50 6.40
C PRO A 12 -10.10 -2.59 7.53
N ASN A 13 -9.49 -2.68 8.71
CA ASN A 13 -9.81 -1.82 9.84
C ASN A 13 -9.48 -0.35 9.55
N TYR A 14 -8.33 -0.10 8.92
CA TYR A 14 -7.95 1.25 8.50
C TYR A 14 -8.90 1.81 7.44
N PHE A 15 -9.30 1.01 6.44
CA PHE A 15 -10.28 1.44 5.44
C PHE A 15 -11.66 1.72 6.04
N ASN A 16 -12.09 0.92 7.02
CA ASN A 16 -13.32 1.18 7.76
C ASN A 16 -13.22 2.48 8.57
N TRP A 17 -12.06 2.74 9.19
CA TRP A 17 -11.81 3.99 9.90
C TRP A 17 -11.85 5.20 8.95
N ILE A 18 -11.29 5.10 7.74
CA ILE A 18 -11.40 6.15 6.71
C ILE A 18 -12.87 6.46 6.40
N GLU A 19 -13.70 5.43 6.16
CA GLU A 19 -15.12 5.63 5.86
C GLU A 19 -15.85 6.33 7.00
N LYS A 20 -15.58 5.94 8.26
CA LYS A 20 -16.14 6.62 9.43
C LYS A 20 -15.67 8.07 9.55
N LYS A 21 -14.38 8.34 9.29
CA LYS A 21 -13.79 9.67 9.40
C LYS A 21 -14.32 10.65 8.35
N VAL A 22 -14.70 10.13 7.18
CA VAL A 22 -15.17 10.92 6.04
C VAL A 22 -16.70 10.81 5.87
N ALA A 23 -17.42 10.17 6.80
CA ALA A 23 -18.85 9.89 6.71
C ALA A 23 -19.72 11.15 6.51
N GLU A 24 -19.31 12.27 7.10
CA GLU A 24 -20.01 13.56 7.00
C GLU A 24 -19.60 14.37 5.75
N GLY A 25 -18.53 13.97 5.07
CA GLY A 25 -18.03 14.64 3.86
C GLY A 25 -18.81 14.22 2.62
N LYS A 26 -19.23 15.19 1.79
CA LYS A 26 -19.89 14.93 0.49
C LYS A 26 -19.02 15.39 -0.68
N GLY A 27 -19.17 14.71 -1.81
CA GLY A 27 -18.58 15.11 -3.09
C GLY A 27 -17.05 14.92 -3.18
N LEU A 28 -16.42 15.73 -4.04
CA LEU A 28 -15.01 15.59 -4.42
C LEU A 28 -14.05 15.71 -3.22
N LYS A 29 -14.33 16.59 -2.26
CA LYS A 29 -13.52 16.78 -1.06
C LYS A 29 -13.42 15.50 -0.24
N ALA A 30 -14.53 14.78 -0.11
CA ALA A 30 -14.59 13.49 0.59
C ALA A 30 -13.75 12.45 -0.16
N SER A 31 -13.90 12.37 -1.48
CA SER A 31 -13.16 11.44 -2.35
C SER A 31 -11.65 11.62 -2.28
N LEU A 32 -11.19 12.88 -2.38
CA LEU A 32 -9.77 13.22 -2.24
C LEU A 32 -9.25 12.94 -0.83
N CYS A 33 -10.04 13.21 0.21
CA CYS A 33 -9.66 12.92 1.60
C CYS A 33 -9.48 11.41 1.83
N LYS A 34 -10.39 10.57 1.34
CA LYS A 34 -10.26 9.10 1.42
C LYS A 34 -8.97 8.62 0.74
N THR A 35 -8.70 9.16 -0.44
CA THR A 35 -7.49 8.83 -1.22
C THR A 35 -6.22 9.26 -0.48
N ALA A 36 -6.20 10.48 0.04
CA ALA A 36 -5.06 11.02 0.79
C ALA A 36 -4.77 10.23 2.06
N LEU A 37 -5.80 9.83 2.81
CA LEU A 37 -5.65 8.98 3.99
C LEU A 37 -5.12 7.59 3.62
N ALA A 38 -5.62 6.99 2.53
CA ALA A 38 -5.06 5.73 2.04
C ALA A 38 -3.58 5.87 1.63
N MET A 39 -3.21 6.95 0.93
CA MET A 39 -1.81 7.23 0.57
C MET A 39 -0.92 7.46 1.80
N LEU A 40 -1.42 8.14 2.83
CA LEU A 40 -0.71 8.34 4.09
C LEU A 40 -0.45 7.04 4.83
N TYR A 41 -1.33 6.05 4.69
CA TYR A 41 -1.11 4.72 5.26
C TYR A 41 -0.05 3.94 4.49
N PHE A 42 -0.09 3.96 3.16
CA PHE A 42 0.92 3.34 2.29
C PHE A 42 2.18 4.21 2.11
N ASN A 43 2.64 4.84 3.19
CA ASN A 43 3.81 5.70 3.23
C ASN A 43 5.14 4.89 3.16
N PRO A 44 6.31 5.55 3.07
CA PRO A 44 7.60 4.87 3.04
C PRO A 44 7.86 3.91 4.21
N VAL A 45 7.36 4.21 5.41
CA VAL A 45 7.53 3.32 6.58
C VAL A 45 6.76 2.02 6.38
N TRP A 46 5.57 2.08 5.79
CA TRP A 46 4.81 0.88 5.43
C TRP A 46 5.57 0.02 4.42
N ILE A 47 6.17 0.64 3.39
CA ILE A 47 7.00 -0.07 2.40
C ILE A 47 8.25 -0.66 3.06
N ALA A 48 8.94 0.09 3.91
CA ALA A 48 10.12 -0.38 4.63
C ALA A 48 9.79 -1.59 5.52
N ARG A 49 8.63 -1.57 6.20
CA ARG A 49 8.11 -2.71 6.97
C ARG A 49 7.87 -3.93 6.06
N HIS A 50 7.33 -3.71 4.88
CA HIS A 50 7.12 -4.79 3.91
C HIS A 50 8.44 -5.41 3.44
N LEU A 51 9.42 -4.57 3.07
CA LEU A 51 10.76 -5.02 2.68
C LEU A 51 11.47 -5.76 3.83
N PHE A 52 11.37 -5.24 5.05
CA PHE A 52 11.89 -5.90 6.25
C PHE A 52 11.35 -7.32 6.41
N PHE A 53 10.03 -7.52 6.26
CA PHE A 53 9.46 -8.85 6.33
C PHE A 53 9.91 -9.75 5.17
N ILE A 54 10.05 -9.21 3.97
CA ILE A 54 10.59 -9.98 2.84
C ILE A 54 12.00 -10.49 3.16
N GLU A 55 12.91 -9.63 3.61
CA GLU A 55 14.28 -10.04 3.92
C GLU A 55 14.35 -11.00 5.11
N LEU A 56 13.59 -10.72 6.18
CA LEU A 56 13.50 -11.58 7.36
C LEU A 56 13.01 -13.00 7.00
N PHE A 57 11.92 -13.12 6.24
CA PHE A 57 11.37 -14.42 5.85
C PHE A 57 12.12 -15.06 4.68
N SER A 58 12.96 -14.32 3.95
CA SER A 58 13.89 -14.88 2.94
C SER A 58 15.19 -15.39 3.57
N GLY A 59 15.39 -15.23 4.88
CA GLY A 59 16.63 -15.61 5.57
C GLY A 59 17.81 -14.66 5.34
N ARG A 60 17.60 -13.53 4.65
CA ARG A 60 18.62 -12.52 4.33
C ARG A 60 18.67 -11.43 5.40
N VAL A 61 18.90 -11.85 6.65
CA VAL A 61 18.88 -10.93 7.80
C VAL A 61 20.02 -9.90 7.71
N GLU A 62 21.12 -10.23 7.04
CA GLU A 62 22.28 -9.35 6.85
C GLU A 62 21.98 -8.15 5.93
N ASP A 63 20.99 -8.27 5.04
CA ASP A 63 20.55 -7.20 4.15
C ASP A 63 19.61 -6.19 4.86
N ILE A 64 19.18 -6.50 6.08
CA ILE A 64 18.34 -5.61 6.90
C ILE A 64 19.19 -4.45 7.41
N SER A 65 19.09 -3.32 6.71
CA SER A 65 19.86 -2.11 7.01
C SER A 65 19.01 -0.85 6.85
N TRP A 66 19.59 0.30 7.25
CA TRP A 66 19.04 1.62 6.93
C TRP A 66 18.87 1.87 5.41
N GLY A 67 19.52 1.06 4.56
CA GLY A 67 19.29 1.04 3.13
C GLY A 67 17.84 0.72 2.76
N LEU A 68 17.14 -0.11 3.54
CA LEU A 68 15.72 -0.44 3.30
C LEU A 68 14.82 0.79 3.40
N MET A 69 15.09 1.70 4.35
CA MET A 69 14.31 2.93 4.48
C MET A 69 14.54 3.87 3.29
N ARG A 70 15.78 3.97 2.79
CA ARG A 70 16.08 4.75 1.58
C ARG A 70 15.40 4.13 0.35
N ALA A 71 15.51 2.81 0.19
CA ALA A 71 14.85 2.08 -0.90
C ALA A 71 13.34 2.28 -0.85
N ALA A 72 12.73 2.22 0.34
CA ALA A 72 11.32 2.46 0.54
C ALA A 72 10.90 3.89 0.20
N LEU A 73 11.71 4.90 0.54
CA LEU A 73 11.45 6.29 0.18
C LEU A 73 11.50 6.49 -1.34
N PHE A 74 12.55 6.03 -2.01
CA PHE A 74 12.65 6.13 -3.47
C PHE A 74 11.54 5.36 -4.18
N SER A 75 11.21 4.15 -3.69
CA SER A 75 10.08 3.37 -4.20
C SER A 75 8.76 4.10 -4.03
N PHE A 76 8.51 4.71 -2.86
CA PHE A 76 7.31 5.51 -2.64
C PHE A 76 7.23 6.66 -3.66
N LEU A 77 8.31 7.45 -3.78
CA LEU A 77 8.36 8.61 -4.67
C LEU A 77 8.15 8.23 -6.15
N ALA A 78 8.84 7.20 -6.63
CA ALA A 78 8.70 6.70 -8.00
C ALA A 78 7.27 6.20 -8.28
N ASN A 79 6.58 5.70 -7.26
CA ASN A 79 5.26 5.09 -7.40
C ASN A 79 4.11 6.02 -7.04
N ILE A 80 4.37 7.30 -6.70
CA ILE A 80 3.32 8.27 -6.37
C ILE A 80 2.21 8.30 -7.43
N PRO A 81 2.49 8.42 -8.75
CA PRO A 81 1.43 8.56 -9.74
C PRO A 81 0.53 7.33 -9.81
N ILE A 82 1.13 6.14 -9.86
CA ILE A 82 0.41 4.87 -9.97
C ILE A 82 -0.34 4.56 -8.67
N SER A 83 0.29 4.81 -7.53
CA SER A 83 -0.32 4.61 -6.21
C SER A 83 -1.49 5.54 -5.96
N LEU A 84 -1.40 6.81 -6.40
CA LEU A 84 -2.51 7.77 -6.31
C LEU A 84 -3.71 7.29 -7.11
N LEU A 85 -3.51 6.90 -8.37
CA LEU A 85 -4.57 6.41 -9.24
C LEU A 85 -5.21 5.13 -8.70
N GLY A 86 -4.38 4.16 -8.28
CA GLY A 86 -4.84 2.91 -7.69
C GLY A 86 -5.65 3.14 -6.42
N ASN A 87 -5.14 3.93 -5.48
CA ASN A 87 -5.85 4.25 -4.25
C ASN A 87 -7.10 5.08 -4.49
N TYR A 88 -7.09 6.01 -5.44
CA TYR A 88 -8.28 6.77 -5.82
C TYR A 88 -9.40 5.84 -6.29
N PHE A 89 -9.07 4.90 -7.18
CA PHE A 89 -10.01 3.92 -7.70
C PHE A 89 -10.54 3.00 -6.59
N ILE A 90 -9.65 2.44 -5.77
CA ILE A 90 -10.02 1.52 -4.68
C ILE A 90 -10.91 2.23 -3.65
N GLN A 91 -10.57 3.46 -3.25
CA GLN A 91 -11.33 4.15 -2.19
C GLN A 91 -12.67 4.71 -2.67
N ASN A 92 -12.83 5.02 -3.96
CA ASN A 92 -14.04 5.71 -4.44
C ASN A 92 -14.97 4.83 -5.27
N VAL A 93 -14.44 3.81 -5.95
CA VAL A 93 -15.24 2.94 -6.83
C VAL A 93 -15.56 1.62 -6.16
N ILE A 94 -14.60 1.04 -5.42
CA ILE A 94 -14.76 -0.28 -4.82
C ILE A 94 -15.52 -0.18 -3.49
N ARG A 95 -16.55 -1.03 -3.33
CA ARG A 95 -17.32 -1.16 -2.07
C ARG A 95 -16.38 -1.58 -0.93
N LEU A 96 -16.59 -1.03 0.27
CA LEU A 96 -15.71 -1.22 1.44
C LEU A 96 -15.29 -2.69 1.69
N ARG A 97 -16.24 -3.63 1.64
CA ARG A 97 -15.98 -5.07 1.85
C ARG A 97 -14.97 -5.69 0.88
N TRP A 98 -14.79 -5.10 -0.31
CA TRP A 98 -13.89 -5.58 -1.36
C TRP A 98 -12.60 -4.78 -1.47
N ARG A 99 -12.46 -3.66 -0.75
CA ARG A 99 -11.29 -2.77 -0.89
C ARG A 99 -9.99 -3.42 -0.49
N PHE A 100 -10.01 -4.25 0.55
CA PHE A 100 -8.83 -5.02 0.95
C PHE A 100 -8.38 -5.96 -0.17
N LEU A 101 -9.31 -6.73 -0.74
CA LEU A 101 -9.00 -7.63 -1.85
C LEU A 101 -8.49 -6.85 -3.08
N ALA A 102 -9.15 -5.74 -3.44
CA ALA A 102 -8.72 -4.90 -4.54
C ALA A 102 -7.31 -4.32 -4.32
N SER A 103 -7.01 -3.86 -3.10
CA SER A 103 -5.68 -3.37 -2.73
C SER A 103 -4.63 -4.47 -2.77
N ALA A 104 -4.95 -5.68 -2.29
CA ALA A 104 -4.03 -6.81 -2.32
C ALA A 104 -3.70 -7.25 -3.76
N VAL A 105 -4.73 -7.32 -4.62
CA VAL A 105 -4.56 -7.62 -6.05
C VAL A 105 -3.72 -6.55 -6.74
N PHE A 106 -4.01 -5.26 -6.48
CA PHE A 106 -3.22 -4.16 -7.00
C PHE A 106 -1.74 -4.28 -6.59
N SER A 107 -1.45 -4.52 -5.32
CA SER A 107 -0.07 -4.71 -4.84
C SER A 107 0.62 -5.93 -5.48
N ALA A 108 -0.10 -7.04 -5.67
CA ALA A 108 0.45 -8.23 -6.31
C ALA A 108 0.81 -7.97 -7.79
N LEU A 109 -0.06 -7.27 -8.52
CA LEU A 109 0.20 -6.86 -9.90
C LEU A 109 1.41 -5.93 -10.00
N MET A 110 1.53 -4.97 -9.08
CA MET A 110 2.69 -4.07 -9.03
C MET A 110 3.98 -4.84 -8.73
N ALA A 111 3.95 -5.83 -7.84
CA ALA A 111 5.11 -6.67 -7.55
C ALA A 111 5.58 -7.45 -8.79
N ILE A 112 4.64 -8.04 -9.54
CA ILE A 112 4.94 -8.72 -10.81
C ILE A 112 5.51 -7.73 -11.83
N TYR A 113 4.87 -6.57 -11.99
CA TYR A 113 5.32 -5.52 -12.89
C TYR A 113 6.77 -5.12 -12.59
N TYR A 114 7.14 -4.86 -11.34
CA TYR A 114 8.52 -4.50 -11.00
C TYR A 114 9.51 -5.65 -11.22
N ALA A 115 9.11 -6.89 -10.91
CA ALA A 115 9.96 -8.05 -11.15
C ALA A 115 10.28 -8.20 -12.65
N VAL A 116 9.27 -8.03 -13.51
CA VAL A 116 9.43 -8.07 -14.97
C VAL A 116 10.25 -6.88 -15.47
N SER A 117 9.96 -5.67 -15.00
CA SER A 117 10.71 -4.46 -15.39
C SER A 117 12.19 -4.56 -15.07
N ARG A 118 12.58 -5.22 -13.97
CA ARG A 118 13.99 -5.47 -13.63
C ARG A 118 14.71 -6.45 -14.57
N VAL A 119 13.98 -7.24 -15.35
CA VAL A 119 14.56 -8.20 -16.30
C VAL A 119 14.62 -7.61 -17.71
N LEU A 120 13.64 -6.80 -18.07
CA LEU A 120 13.52 -6.24 -19.42
C LEU A 120 14.30 -4.93 -19.64
N PHE A 121 14.60 -4.19 -18.57
CA PHE A 121 15.29 -2.90 -18.59
C PHE A 121 16.38 -2.87 -17.52
#